data_AF-A0A520IVR9-F1
#
_entry.id   AF-A0A520IVR9-F1
#
_cell.length_a   1.000
_cell.length_b   1.000
_cell.length_c   1.000
_cell.angle_alpha   90.00
_cell.angle_beta   90.00
_cell.angle_gamma   90.00
#
_symmetry.space_group_name_H-M   'P 1'
#
loop_
_entity.id
_entity.type
_entity.pdbx_description
1 polymer ?
#
loop_
_entity_poly.entity_id
_entity_poly.type
_entity_poly.pdbx_seq_one_letter_code
_entity_poly.pdbx_strand_id
1 'polypeptide(L)'
;TGIIGIVDYAHTPDAVQKVLSTVQNIRKGTELVITVIGCGGDRDKTKRPVMAQVACDWSDKVILTSDNPRTEDPQTIIQEMEAGVSPTNKRKTLSITDRKEAIKTACHLAQPGDIIIVAGKGHEKYQEVNGVRHHFDDREILLEQFNLIS
;
A
#
# COMPACT_ATOMS: atom_id res chain seq x y z
N THR A 1 -2.45 -20.79 -2.44
CA THR A 1 -2.50 -19.69 -1.45
C THR A 1 -3.90 -19.27 -1.03
N GLY A 2 -4.92 -19.20 -1.90
CA GLY A 2 -6.26 -18.73 -1.48
C GLY A 2 -6.32 -17.25 -1.04
N ILE A 3 -5.21 -16.52 -1.18
CA ILE A 3 -5.07 -15.08 -0.94
C ILE A 3 -5.46 -14.35 -2.22
N ILE A 4 -6.18 -13.24 -2.10
CA ILE A 4 -6.54 -12.38 -3.23
C ILE A 4 -5.60 -11.17 -3.25
N GLY A 5 -4.88 -10.95 -4.36
CA GLY A 5 -4.06 -9.75 -4.58
C GLY A 5 -4.75 -8.78 -5.54
N ILE A 6 -4.86 -7.52 -5.14
CA ILE A 6 -5.44 -6.43 -5.94
C ILE A 6 -4.38 -5.33 -6.11
N VAL A 7 -4.08 -4.95 -7.35
CA VAL A 7 -3.22 -3.81 -7.67
C VAL A 7 -4.09 -2.70 -8.24
N ASP A 8 -4.04 -1.51 -7.64
CA ASP A 8 -4.91 -0.39 -8.02
C ASP A 8 -4.14 0.94 -8.12
N TYR A 9 -4.60 1.83 -9.00
CA TYR A 9 -4.01 3.16 -9.22
C TYR A 9 -4.47 4.21 -8.20
N ALA A 10 -5.29 3.86 -7.21
CA ALA A 10 -5.78 4.76 -6.19
C ALA A 10 -4.64 5.48 -5.46
N HIS A 11 -4.47 6.77 -5.77
CA HIS A 11 -3.42 7.64 -5.25
C HIS A 11 -3.99 8.96 -4.67
N THR A 12 -5.28 8.99 -4.38
CA THR A 12 -5.98 10.07 -3.65
C THR A 12 -6.80 9.46 -2.51
N PRO A 13 -7.08 10.21 -1.42
CA PRO A 13 -7.87 9.69 -0.30
C PRO A 13 -9.21 9.07 -0.74
N ASP A 14 -9.97 9.79 -1.57
CA ASP A 14 -11.26 9.32 -2.07
C ASP A 14 -11.17 8.05 -2.91
N ALA A 15 -10.13 7.94 -3.76
CA ALA A 15 -9.93 6.74 -4.57
C ALA A 15 -9.58 5.54 -3.69
N VAL A 16 -8.71 5.73 -2.69
CA VAL A 16 -8.34 4.68 -1.73
C VAL A 16 -9.57 4.21 -0.95
N GLN A 17 -10.38 5.15 -0.45
CA GLN A 17 -11.63 4.82 0.23
C GLN A 17 -12.59 4.05 -0.67
N LYS A 18 -12.74 4.44 -1.93
CA LYS A 18 -13.62 3.73 -2.89
C LYS A 18 -13.17 2.29 -3.13
N VAL A 19 -11.87 2.07 -3.31
CA VAL A 19 -11.32 0.70 -3.47
C VAL A 19 -11.58 -0.13 -2.21
N LEU A 20 -11.23 0.40 -1.02
CA LEU A 20 -11.35 -0.33 0.23
C LEU A 20 -12.81 -0.61 0.63
N SER A 21 -13.70 0.37 0.46
CA SER A 21 -15.14 0.18 0.71
C SER A 21 -15.77 -0.83 -0.25
N THR A 22 -15.32 -0.87 -1.51
CA THR A 22 -15.76 -1.90 -2.47
C THR A 22 -15.32 -3.29 -2.00
N VAL A 23 -14.07 -3.44 -1.57
CA VAL A 23 -13.56 -4.71 -1.01
C VAL A 23 -14.34 -5.12 0.24
N GLN A 24 -14.66 -4.17 1.12
CA GLN A 24 -15.46 -4.44 2.31
C GLN A 24 -16.87 -4.95 1.99
N ASN A 25 -17.49 -4.47 0.90
CA ASN A 25 -18.83 -4.89 0.49
C ASN A 25 -18.88 -6.30 -0.12
N ILE A 26 -17.76 -6.79 -0.66
CA ILE A 26 -17.69 -8.10 -1.31
C ILE A 26 -17.14 -9.21 -0.41
N ARG A 27 -16.43 -8.86 0.68
CA ARG A 27 -15.86 -9.86 1.61
C ARG A 27 -16.93 -10.47 2.50
N LYS A 28 -16.73 -11.71 2.94
CA LYS A 28 -17.67 -12.44 3.82
C LYS A 28 -17.50 -12.07 5.30
N GLY A 29 -16.46 -11.32 5.63
CA GLY A 29 -16.19 -10.76 6.96
C GLY A 29 -15.20 -11.58 7.79
N THR A 30 -14.73 -12.72 7.27
CA THR A 30 -13.66 -13.53 7.88
C THR A 30 -12.28 -13.16 7.36
N GLU A 31 -12.23 -12.52 6.20
CA GLU A 31 -11.02 -12.11 5.49
C GLU A 31 -10.45 -10.81 6.05
N LEU A 32 -9.15 -10.79 6.35
CA LEU A 32 -8.44 -9.56 6.68
C LEU A 32 -8.07 -8.80 5.40
N VAL A 33 -8.10 -7.47 5.49
CA VAL A 33 -7.62 -6.58 4.43
C VAL A 33 -6.28 -5.97 4.84
N ILE A 34 -5.24 -6.27 4.06
CA ILE A 34 -3.88 -5.74 4.22
C ILE A 34 -3.61 -4.76 3.08
N THR A 35 -3.36 -3.50 3.40
CA THR A 35 -3.11 -2.45 2.39
C THR A 35 -1.66 -1.99 2.40
N VAL A 36 -1.01 -2.07 1.25
CA VAL A 36 0.31 -1.48 0.98
C VAL A 36 0.10 -0.20 0.20
N ILE A 37 0.56 0.94 0.74
CA ILE A 37 0.32 2.24 0.13
C ILE A 37 1.48 3.21 0.37
N GLY A 38 1.73 4.07 -0.62
CA GLY A 38 2.70 5.15 -0.53
C GLY A 38 2.13 6.44 -1.13
N CYS A 39 2.94 7.50 -1.10
CA CYS A 39 2.66 8.75 -1.78
C CYS A 39 3.83 9.16 -2.67
N GLY A 40 3.53 9.85 -3.77
CA GLY A 40 4.57 10.44 -4.61
C GLY A 40 5.22 11.67 -3.98
N GLY A 41 6.52 11.83 -4.18
CA GLY A 41 7.26 13.06 -3.89
C GLY A 41 7.03 14.14 -4.96
N ASP A 42 7.43 15.38 -4.69
CA ASP A 42 7.26 16.57 -5.54
C ASP A 42 5.83 16.80 -6.01
N ARG A 43 4.86 16.42 -5.17
CA ARG A 43 3.42 16.50 -5.43
C ARG A 43 2.70 17.02 -4.19
N ASP A 44 1.37 17.05 -4.28
CA ASP A 44 0.51 17.43 -3.16
C ASP A 44 0.86 16.63 -1.89
N LYS A 45 1.40 17.33 -0.90
CA LYS A 45 1.75 16.80 0.42
C LYS A 45 0.54 16.71 1.34
N THR A 46 -0.48 17.53 1.11
CA THR A 46 -1.64 17.64 2.01
C THR A 46 -2.45 16.34 2.07
N LYS A 47 -2.42 15.55 0.98
CA LYS A 47 -3.06 14.23 0.95
C LYS A 47 -2.33 13.15 1.75
N ARG A 48 -1.04 13.29 2.06
CA ARG A 48 -0.21 12.24 2.69
C ARG A 48 -0.81 11.73 4.00
N PRO A 49 -1.08 12.58 5.01
CA PRO A 49 -1.71 12.12 6.25
C PRO A 49 -3.14 11.61 6.01
N VAL A 50 -3.92 12.28 5.15
CA VAL A 50 -5.31 11.89 4.90
C VAL A 50 -5.40 10.51 4.23
N MET A 51 -4.53 10.21 3.28
CA MET A 51 -4.45 8.90 2.64
C MET A 51 -4.08 7.79 3.63
N ALA A 52 -3.13 8.05 4.53
CA ALA A 52 -2.76 7.08 5.56
C ALA A 52 -3.90 6.84 6.55
N GLN A 53 -4.60 7.89 6.97
CA GLN A 53 -5.78 7.80 7.84
C GLN A 53 -6.86 6.95 7.18
N VAL A 54 -7.22 7.24 5.92
CA VAL A 54 -8.22 6.47 5.16
C VAL A 54 -7.80 5.00 5.01
N ALA A 55 -6.55 4.72 4.66
CA ALA A 55 -6.08 3.33 4.59
C ALA A 55 -6.21 2.63 5.95
N CYS A 56 -5.91 3.32 7.05
CA CYS A 56 -6.06 2.76 8.38
C CYS A 56 -7.52 2.54 8.79
N ASP A 57 -8.44 3.41 8.39
CA ASP A 57 -9.84 3.30 8.79
C ASP A 57 -10.57 2.15 8.09
N TRP A 58 -10.13 1.80 6.88
CA TRP A 58 -10.80 0.82 6.03
C TRP A 58 -10.04 -0.52 5.89
N SER A 59 -8.89 -0.67 6.55
CA SER A 59 -8.07 -1.89 6.51
C SER A 59 -7.73 -2.45 7.89
N ASP A 60 -7.50 -3.77 7.95
CA ASP A 60 -7.13 -4.51 9.15
C ASP A 60 -5.62 -4.40 9.45
N LYS A 61 -4.82 -4.20 8.40
CA LYS A 61 -3.39 -3.85 8.45
C LYS A 61 -3.04 -2.86 7.35
N VAL A 62 -2.11 -1.96 7.64
CA VAL A 62 -1.57 -1.00 6.67
C VAL A 62 -0.05 -1.06 6.69
N ILE A 63 0.58 -1.03 5.52
CA ILE A 63 2.02 -0.90 5.34
C ILE A 63 2.26 0.35 4.51
N LEU A 64 2.79 1.39 5.15
CA LEU A 64 3.23 2.61 4.51
C LEU A 64 4.60 2.37 3.85
N THR A 65 4.73 2.76 2.60
CA THR A 65 5.94 2.48 1.81
C THR A 65 6.23 3.57 0.79
N SER A 66 7.38 3.47 0.11
CA SER A 66 7.72 4.32 -1.00
C SER A 66 6.84 4.02 -2.23
N ASP A 67 6.48 5.06 -2.96
CA ASP A 67 5.88 4.99 -4.30
C ASP A 67 6.87 5.62 -5.29
N ASN A 68 6.58 6.78 -5.87
CA ASN A 68 7.52 7.53 -6.70
C ASN A 68 8.08 8.70 -5.87
N PRO A 69 9.16 8.52 -5.07
CA PRO A 69 9.68 9.58 -4.20
C PRO A 69 10.26 10.77 -4.98
N ARG A 70 10.60 10.59 -6.28
CA ARG A 70 11.17 11.66 -7.11
C ARG A 70 12.41 12.24 -6.44
N THR A 71 12.43 13.54 -6.16
CA THR A 71 13.58 14.21 -5.51
C THR A 71 13.45 14.27 -3.98
N GLU A 72 12.30 13.89 -3.42
CA GLU A 72 12.11 13.84 -1.97
C GLU A 72 12.72 12.57 -1.36
N ASP A 73 13.14 12.67 -0.11
CA ASP A 73 13.51 11.51 0.69
C ASP A 73 12.26 10.66 0.99
N PRO A 74 12.22 9.37 0.59
CA PRO A 74 11.07 8.51 0.83
C PRO A 74 10.74 8.35 2.32
N GLN A 75 11.73 8.42 3.22
CA GLN A 75 11.47 8.35 4.65
C GLN A 75 10.68 9.57 5.15
N THR A 76 11.02 10.76 4.64
CA THR A 76 10.28 12.00 4.91
C THR A 76 8.82 11.89 4.46
N ILE A 77 8.56 11.35 3.27
CA ILE A 77 7.18 11.13 2.78
C ILE A 77 6.41 10.21 3.73
N ILE A 78 7.02 9.11 4.16
CA ILE A 78 6.40 8.16 5.09
C ILE A 78 6.10 8.81 6.44
N GLN A 79 7.02 9.62 6.98
CA GLN A 79 6.78 10.37 8.21
C GLN A 79 5.59 11.35 8.10
N GLU A 80 5.47 12.03 6.96
CA GLU A 80 4.32 12.91 6.69
C GLU A 80 3.01 12.12 6.55
N MET A 81 3.05 10.90 6.01
CA MET A 81 1.91 9.98 6.01
C MET A 81 1.54 9.51 7.42
N GLU A 82 2.53 9.14 8.23
CA GLU A 82 2.36 8.70 9.63
C GLU A 82 1.68 9.75 10.52
N ALA A 83 1.77 11.03 10.18
CA ALA A 83 1.05 12.10 10.87
C ALA A 83 -0.48 11.94 10.82
N GLY A 84 -1.00 11.21 9.81
CA GLY A 84 -2.41 10.82 9.72
C GLY A 84 -2.75 9.50 10.38
N VAL A 85 -1.80 8.81 11.04
CA VAL A 85 -2.07 7.55 11.72
C VAL A 85 -2.43 7.82 13.18
N SER A 86 -3.70 7.65 13.51
CA SER A 86 -4.18 7.81 14.89
C SER A 86 -3.47 6.86 15.88
N PRO A 87 -3.38 7.21 17.18
CA PRO A 87 -2.75 6.35 18.18
C PRO A 87 -3.32 4.93 18.25
N THR A 88 -4.63 4.76 17.99
CA THR A 88 -5.29 3.45 17.96
C THR A 88 -4.92 2.64 16.74
N ASN A 89 -4.63 3.30 15.62
CA ASN A 89 -4.24 2.66 14.37
C ASN A 89 -2.75 2.27 14.33
N LYS A 90 -1.88 2.89 15.16
CA LYS A 90 -0.44 2.58 15.19
C LYS A 90 -0.11 1.08 15.32
N ARG A 91 -0.89 0.32 16.10
CA ARG A 91 -0.64 -1.13 16.29
C ARG A 91 -0.88 -1.98 15.04
N LYS A 92 -1.64 -1.47 14.08
CA LYS A 92 -1.94 -2.16 12.82
C LYS A 92 -1.25 -1.52 11.61
N THR A 93 -0.38 -0.54 11.83
CA THR A 93 0.37 0.14 10.78
C THR A 93 1.85 -0.18 10.90
N LEU A 94 2.47 -0.54 9.78
CA LEU A 94 3.91 -0.72 9.63
C LEU A 94 4.44 0.30 8.63
N SER A 95 5.71 0.65 8.75
CA SER A 95 6.41 1.51 7.80
C SER A 95 7.62 0.78 7.27
N ILE A 96 7.63 0.50 5.97
CA ILE A 96 8.70 -0.21 5.27
C ILE A 96 9.01 0.55 3.99
N THR A 97 10.15 1.24 3.98
CA THR A 97 10.50 2.18 2.91
C THR A 97 10.67 1.49 1.56
N ASP A 98 11.28 0.31 1.53
CA ASP A 98 11.40 -0.49 0.31
C ASP A 98 10.04 -1.10 -0.08
N ARG A 99 9.56 -0.75 -1.27
CA ARG A 99 8.23 -1.17 -1.74
C ARG A 99 8.15 -2.68 -1.99
N LYS A 100 9.24 -3.31 -2.42
CA LYS A 100 9.27 -4.76 -2.65
C LYS A 100 9.18 -5.51 -1.32
N GLU A 101 9.93 -5.10 -0.32
CA GLU A 101 9.87 -5.66 1.04
C GLU A 101 8.53 -5.37 1.72
N ALA A 102 7.90 -4.22 1.46
CA ALA A 102 6.55 -3.93 1.94
C ALA A 102 5.51 -4.92 1.38
N ILE A 103 5.53 -5.16 0.06
CA ILE A 103 4.64 -6.14 -0.61
C ILE A 103 4.92 -7.56 -0.10
N LYS A 104 6.19 -7.95 0.00
CA LYS A 104 6.61 -9.24 0.56
C LYS A 104 6.15 -9.43 1.99
N THR A 105 6.22 -8.39 2.82
CA THR A 105 5.72 -8.42 4.19
C THR A 105 4.21 -8.61 4.21
N ALA A 106 3.46 -7.92 3.34
CA ALA A 106 2.02 -8.13 3.21
C ALA A 106 1.70 -9.60 2.86
N CYS A 107 2.42 -10.18 1.91
CA CYS A 107 2.25 -11.58 1.53
C CYS A 107 2.55 -12.58 2.66
N HIS A 108 3.55 -12.29 3.50
CA HIS A 108 3.88 -13.14 4.66
C HIS A 108 2.87 -13.01 5.80
N LEU A 109 2.25 -11.85 5.96
CA LEU A 109 1.22 -11.61 6.98
C LEU A 109 -0.12 -12.23 6.60
N ALA A 110 -0.43 -12.28 5.30
CA ALA A 110 -1.69 -12.80 4.78
C ALA A 110 -1.87 -14.30 5.02
N GLN A 111 -3.06 -14.69 5.43
CA GLN A 111 -3.51 -16.08 5.51
C GLN A 111 -4.43 -16.43 4.33
N PRO A 112 -4.61 -17.72 4.01
CA PRO A 112 -5.60 -18.13 3.02
C PRO A 112 -6.98 -17.53 3.29
N GLY A 113 -7.55 -16.86 2.29
CA GLY A 113 -8.79 -16.09 2.40
C GLY A 113 -8.57 -14.58 2.51
N ASP A 114 -7.40 -14.11 2.95
CA ASP A 114 -7.13 -12.68 3.11
C ASP A 114 -6.96 -11.95 1.77
N ILE A 115 -7.08 -10.63 1.84
CA ILE A 115 -7.01 -9.74 0.69
C ILE A 115 -5.84 -8.76 0.88
N ILE A 116 -4.93 -8.74 -0.09
CA ILE A 116 -3.83 -7.78 -0.17
C ILE A 116 -4.17 -6.74 -1.23
N ILE A 117 -4.13 -5.46 -0.87
CA ILE A 117 -4.33 -4.34 -1.78
C ILE A 117 -3.02 -3.57 -1.87
N VAL A 118 -2.48 -3.46 -3.07
CA VAL A 118 -1.31 -2.64 -3.38
C VAL A 118 -1.78 -1.44 -4.18
N ALA A 119 -1.83 -0.27 -3.53
CA ALA A 119 -2.37 0.95 -4.09
C ALA A 119 -1.26 1.95 -4.49
N GLY A 120 -1.61 2.87 -5.39
CA GLY A 120 -0.78 4.00 -5.82
C GLY A 120 -0.34 3.88 -7.27
N LYS A 121 0.35 2.78 -7.63
CA LYS A 121 0.98 2.62 -8.96
C LYS A 121 0.07 2.02 -10.03
N GLY A 122 -0.87 1.16 -9.67
CA GLY A 122 -1.74 0.49 -10.64
C GLY A 122 -0.95 -0.21 -11.74
N HIS A 123 -1.04 0.30 -12.97
CA HIS A 123 -0.38 -0.25 -14.15
C HIS A 123 1.01 0.35 -14.42
N GLU A 124 1.48 1.28 -13.59
CA GLU A 124 2.84 1.83 -13.71
C GLU A 124 3.89 0.75 -13.39
N LYS A 125 4.83 0.54 -14.32
CA LYS A 125 5.89 -0.48 -14.22
C LYS A 125 7.25 0.08 -13.85
N TYR A 126 7.26 1.20 -13.15
CA TYR A 126 8.50 1.85 -12.74
C TYR A 126 8.37 2.51 -11.38
N GLN A 127 9.50 2.69 -10.72
CA GLN A 127 9.67 3.53 -9.55
C GLN A 127 10.65 4.65 -9.86
N GLU A 128 10.23 5.91 -9.69
CA GLU A 128 11.05 7.09 -10.00
C GLU A 128 11.78 7.61 -8.76
N VAL A 129 13.12 7.63 -8.82
CA VAL A 129 14.01 8.14 -7.76
C VAL A 129 15.05 9.05 -8.39
N ASN A 130 15.12 10.31 -7.95
CA ASN A 130 16.04 11.33 -8.46
C ASN A 130 16.06 11.45 -10.00
N GLY A 131 14.88 11.39 -10.62
CA GLY A 131 14.71 11.47 -12.08
C GLY A 131 15.05 10.19 -12.84
N VAL A 132 15.50 9.13 -12.16
CA VAL A 132 15.77 7.81 -12.76
C VAL A 132 14.56 6.90 -12.54
N ARG A 133 14.08 6.26 -13.61
CA ARG A 133 12.99 5.28 -13.56
C ARG A 133 13.56 3.88 -13.52
N HIS A 134 13.41 3.22 -12.39
CA HIS A 134 13.80 1.82 -12.19
C HIS A 134 12.61 0.91 -12.52
N HIS A 135 12.83 -0.23 -13.18
CA HIS A 135 11.77 -1.22 -13.41
C HIS A 135 11.18 -1.69 -12.07
N PHE A 136 9.86 -1.57 -11.93
CA PHE A 136 9.14 -1.99 -10.73
C PHE A 136 7.66 -2.20 -11.07
N ASP A 137 7.18 -3.44 -11.01
CA ASP A 137 5.78 -3.79 -11.27
C ASP A 137 5.19 -4.48 -10.03
N ASP A 138 4.22 -3.83 -9.38
CA ASP A 138 3.54 -4.34 -8.18
C ASP A 138 2.93 -5.74 -8.41
N ARG A 139 2.41 -5.98 -9.62
CA ARG A 139 1.78 -7.25 -10.00
C ARG A 139 2.82 -8.34 -10.18
N GLU A 140 3.97 -8.03 -10.78
CA GLU A 140 5.08 -8.99 -10.91
C GLU A 140 5.55 -9.46 -9.52
N ILE A 141 5.76 -8.53 -8.60
CA ILE A 141 6.21 -8.84 -7.23
C ILE A 141 5.17 -9.69 -6.48
N LEU A 142 3.87 -9.35 -6.56
CA LEU A 142 2.81 -10.16 -5.96
C LEU A 142 2.81 -11.60 -6.50
N LEU A 143 2.92 -11.76 -7.82
CA LEU A 143 2.95 -13.07 -8.46
C LEU A 143 4.19 -13.88 -8.04
N GLU A 144 5.36 -13.25 -8.00
CA GLU A 144 6.58 -13.86 -7.48
C GLU A 144 6.38 -14.37 -6.05
N GLN A 145 5.83 -13.54 -5.16
CA GLN A 145 5.60 -13.93 -3.78
C GLN A 145 4.58 -15.06 -3.68
N PHE A 146 3.44 -14.98 -4.38
CA PHE A 146 2.42 -16.02 -4.35
C PHE A 146 2.93 -17.38 -4.83
N ASN A 147 3.86 -17.42 -5.79
CA ASN A 147 4.47 -18.66 -6.24
C ASN A 147 5.42 -19.28 -5.19
N LEU A 148 6.02 -18.47 -4.31
CA LEU A 148 6.92 -18.95 -3.25
C LEU A 148 6.16 -19.52 -2.03
N ILE A 149 4.93 -19.04 -1.81
CA ILE A 149 4.08 -19.47 -0.68
C ILE A 149 2.94 -20.43 -1.10
N SER A 150 2.91 -20.83 -2.37
CA SER A 150 2.00 -21.87 -2.89
C SER A 150 2.60 -23.25 -2.73
#